data_AF-A0A6A7LY28-F1
#
_entry.id   AF-A0A6A7LY28-F1
#
_cell.length_a   1.000
_cell.length_b   1.000
_cell.length_c   1.000
_cell.angle_alpha   90.00
_cell.angle_beta   90.00
_cell.angle_gamma   90.00
#
_symmetry.space_group_name_H-M   'P 1'
#
loop_
_entity.id
_entity.type
_entity.pdbx_description
1 polymer ?
#
loop_
_entity_poly.entity_id
_entity_poly.type
_entity_poly.pdbx_seq_one_letter_code
_entity_poly.pdbx_strand_id
1 'polypeptide(L)' 'MSNAPATNNAARSQDSDRNDVLNAIGAKWSKFSKQELSALKTNDELVAQLVAKYDIEKIAAQRDVDALMNGRYLTA' A
#
# COMPACT_ATOMS: atom_id res chain seq x y z
N MET A 1 -38.61 -8.74 11.21
CA MET A 1 -37.26 -9.10 11.66
C MET A 1 -36.28 -8.36 10.76
N SER A 2 -35.64 -7.31 11.27
CA SER A 2 -34.77 -6.43 10.48
C SER A 2 -33.38 -7.06 10.36
N ASN A 3 -32.99 -7.45 9.15
CA ASN A 3 -31.64 -7.91 8.85
C ASN A 3 -30.74 -6.68 8.69
N ALA A 4 -29.87 -6.42 9.66
CA ALA A 4 -28.83 -5.39 9.56
C ALA A 4 -27.63 -5.94 8.78
N PRO A 5 -27.03 -5.18 7.84
CA PRO A 5 -25.87 -5.64 7.10
C PRO A 5 -24.62 -5.54 7.98
N ALA A 6 -24.03 -6.69 8.33
CA ALA A 6 -22.80 -6.78 9.12
C ALA A 6 -21.51 -6.47 8.32
N THR A 7 -21.58 -5.70 7.23
CA THR A 7 -20.47 -5.54 6.28
C THR A 7 -19.71 -4.21 6.40
N ASN A 8 -20.15 -3.27 7.23
CA ASN A 8 -19.56 -1.92 7.21
C ASN A 8 -18.31 -1.72 8.10
N ASN A 9 -18.03 -2.63 9.04
CA ASN A 9 -16.91 -2.43 9.97
C ASN A 9 -15.58 -2.97 9.44
N ALA A 10 -15.59 -4.10 8.72
CA ALA A 10 -14.37 -4.68 8.13
C ALA A 10 -13.78 -3.79 7.02
N ALA A 11 -14.63 -3.24 6.14
CA ALA A 11 -14.19 -2.33 5.07
C ALA A 11 -13.55 -1.06 5.62
N ARG A 12 -14.08 -0.52 6.74
CA ARG A 12 -13.58 0.73 7.33
C ARG A 12 -12.23 0.55 8.03
N SER A 13 -11.99 -0.62 8.62
CA SER A 13 -10.68 -0.98 9.17
C SER A 13 -9.64 -1.16 8.05
N GLN A 14 -10.01 -1.87 6.97
CA GLN A 14 -9.13 -2.10 5.82
C GLN A 14 -8.71 -0.80 5.10
N ASP A 15 -9.63 0.15 4.94
CA ASP A 15 -9.33 1.47 4.36
C ASP A 15 -8.40 2.31 5.25
N SER A 16 -8.52 2.17 6.57
CA SER A 16 -7.66 2.89 7.52
C SER A 16 -6.23 2.34 7.47
N ASP A 17 -6.09 1.01 7.50
CA ASP A 17 -4.80 0.33 7.39
C ASP A 17 -4.13 0.63 6.03
N ARG A 18 -4.90 0.66 4.94
CA ARG A 18 -4.42 1.02 3.61
C ARG A 18 -3.90 2.45 3.57
N ASN A 19 -4.64 3.41 4.09
CA ASN A 19 -4.21 4.81 4.11
C ASN A 19 -2.94 5.01 4.95
N ASP A 20 -2.81 4.31 6.07
CA ASP A 20 -1.60 4.34 6.90
C ASP A 20 -0.39 3.75 6.17
N VAL A 21 -0.60 2.65 5.43
CA VAL A 21 0.42 2.07 4.56
C VAL A 21 0.82 3.06 3.45
N LEU A 22 -0.13 3.67 2.75
CA LEU A 22 0.16 4.66 1.70
C LEU A 22 0.92 5.88 2.24
N ASN A 23 0.55 6.37 3.42
CA ASN A 23 1.28 7.45 4.10
C ASN A 23 2.71 7.03 4.45
N ALA A 24 2.90 5.81 4.95
CA ALA A 24 4.23 5.29 5.27
C ALA A 24 5.10 5.11 4.01
N ILE A 25 4.50 4.67 2.89
CA ILE A 25 5.17 4.59 1.58
C ILE A 25 5.61 5.99 1.15
N GLY A 26 4.71 6.98 1.18
CA GLY A 26 5.05 8.36 0.81
C GLY A 26 6.12 9.00 1.71
N ALA A 27 6.13 8.64 2.99
CA ALA A 27 7.15 9.08 3.94
C ALA A 27 8.53 8.44 3.68
N LYS A 28 8.57 7.12 3.40
CA LYS A 28 9.82 6.40 3.09
C LYS A 28 10.37 6.78 1.72
N TRP A 29 9.49 6.99 0.74
CA TRP A 29 9.84 7.29 -0.64
C TRP A 29 9.23 8.60 -1.11
N SER A 30 9.95 9.69 -0.88
CA SER A 30 9.50 11.06 -1.18
C SER A 30 9.34 11.39 -2.68
N LYS A 31 9.74 10.51 -3.60
CA LYS A 31 9.49 10.66 -5.05
C LYS A 31 8.09 10.21 -5.48
N PHE A 32 7.34 9.58 -4.59
CA PHE A 32 5.95 9.21 -4.85
C PHE A 32 5.02 10.37 -4.54
N SER A 33 4.13 10.67 -5.48
CA SER A 33 3.03 11.60 -5.27
C SER A 33 1.84 10.91 -4.61
N LYS A 34 0.96 11.69 -3.95
CA LYS A 34 -0.27 11.17 -3.37
C LYS A 34 -1.15 10.45 -4.41
N GLN A 35 -1.20 10.93 -5.65
CA GLN A 35 -1.95 10.27 -6.73
C GLN A 35 -1.37 8.91 -7.08
N GLU A 36 -0.05 8.81 -7.22
CA GLU A 36 0.61 7.54 -7.49
C GLU A 36 0.37 6.54 -6.37
N LEU A 37 0.50 6.98 -5.11
CA LEU A 37 0.20 6.16 -3.94
C LEU A 37 -1.27 5.70 -3.91
N SER A 38 -2.21 6.59 -4.22
CA SER A 38 -3.63 6.25 -4.28
C SER A 38 -3.94 5.22 -5.38
N ALA A 39 -3.17 5.26 -6.47
CA ALA A 39 -3.30 4.35 -7.60
C ALA A 39 -2.68 2.97 -7.32
N LEU A 40 -1.76 2.85 -6.35
CA LEU A 40 -1.17 1.57 -5.97
C LEU A 40 -2.21 0.66 -5.33
N LYS A 41 -2.53 -0.44 -5.99
CA LYS A 41 -3.44 -1.48 -5.50
C LYS A 41 -2.68 -2.65 -4.91
N THR A 42 -1.49 -2.93 -5.39
CA THR A 42 -0.69 -4.09 -4.98
C THR A 42 0.76 -3.74 -4.68
N ASN A 43 1.43 -4.62 -3.94
CA ASN A 43 2.86 -4.50 -3.65
C ASN A 43 3.71 -4.57 -4.93
N ASP A 44 3.31 -5.36 -5.93
CA ASP A 44 4.04 -5.48 -7.19
C ASP A 44 4.06 -4.17 -7.98
N GLU A 45 2.94 -3.43 -7.99
CA GLU A 45 2.87 -2.10 -8.62
C GLU A 45 3.80 -1.12 -7.90
N LEU A 46 3.88 -1.19 -6.57
CA LEU A 46 4.78 -0.36 -5.78
C LEU A 46 6.25 -0.69 -6.10
N VAL A 47 6.59 -1.97 -6.18
CA VAL A 47 7.93 -2.43 -6.58
C VAL A 47 8.28 -1.94 -7.98
N ALA A 48 7.36 -2.06 -8.95
CA ALA A 48 7.59 -1.59 -10.31
C ALA A 48 7.85 -0.08 -10.38
N GLN A 49 7.07 0.71 -9.64
CA GLN A 49 7.28 2.16 -9.56
C GLN A 49 8.57 2.53 -8.83
N LEU A 50 8.96 1.76 -7.81
CA LEU A 50 10.23 1.92 -7.11
C LEU A 50 11.43 1.73 -8.03
N VAL A 51 11.43 0.62 -8.77
CA VAL A 51 12.45 0.34 -9.79
C VAL A 51 12.48 1.47 -10.81
N ALA A 52 11.33 1.93 -11.32
CA ALA A 52 11.27 2.98 -12.33
C ALA A 52 11.71 4.38 -11.83
N LYS A 53 11.38 4.76 -10.59
CA LYS A 53 11.66 6.11 -10.05
C LYS A 53 13.02 6.26 -9.37
N TYR A 54 13.48 5.18 -8.75
CA TYR A 54 14.71 5.16 -7.97
C TYR A 54 15.84 4.41 -8.67
N ASP A 55 15.56 3.74 -9.80
CA ASP A 55 16.52 2.92 -10.54
C ASP A 55 17.22 1.89 -9.64
N ILE A 56 16.45 1.35 -8.69
CA ILE A 56 16.91 0.31 -7.77
C ILE A 56 16.54 -1.05 -8.30
N GLU A 57 17.35 -2.06 -7.99
CA GLU A 57 17.06 -3.43 -8.39
C GLU A 57 15.72 -3.91 -7.83
N LYS A 58 14.99 -4.69 -8.62
CA LYS A 58 13.68 -5.24 -8.22
C LYS A 58 13.73 -5.96 -6.87
N ILE A 59 14.81 -6.71 -6.61
CA ILE A 59 15.00 -7.43 -5.34
C ILE A 59 15.15 -6.46 -4.16
N ALA A 60 15.88 -5.36 -4.34
CA ALA A 60 16.04 -4.33 -3.32
C ALA A 60 14.71 -3.60 -3.06
N ALA A 61 14.01 -3.21 -4.13
CA ALA A 61 12.67 -2.62 -4.04
C ALA A 61 11.69 -3.54 -3.30
N GLN A 62 11.68 -4.83 -3.64
CA GLN A 62 10.80 -5.80 -3.00
C GLN A 62 11.12 -5.99 -1.52
N ARG A 63 12.40 -6.06 -1.15
CA ARG A 63 12.80 -6.07 0.28
C ARG A 63 12.34 -4.82 1.02
N ASP A 64 12.44 -3.64 0.41
CA ASP A 64 12.02 -2.42 1.07
C ASP A 64 10.50 -2.33 1.25
N VAL A 65 9.75 -2.83 0.27
CA VAL A 65 8.29 -2.99 0.36
C VAL A 65 7.94 -3.98 1.44
N ASP A 66 8.53 -5.17 1.45
CA ASP A 66 8.29 -6.18 2.48
C ASP A 66 8.63 -5.67 3.89
N ALA A 67 9.73 -4.94 4.03
CA ALA A 67 10.14 -4.32 5.30
C ALA A 67 9.15 -3.24 5.77
N LEU A 68 8.54 -2.48 4.85
CA LEU A 68 7.53 -1.48 5.19
C LEU A 68 6.18 -2.11 5.53
N MET A 69 5.82 -3.14 4.77
CA MET A 69 4.60 -3.91 4.94
C MET A 69 4.61 -4.63 6.28
N ASN A 70 5.75 -5.18 6.72
CA ASN A 70 5.93 -5.81 8.04
C ASN A 70 4.78 -6.77 8.42
N GLY A 71 4.29 -7.55 7.46
CA GLY A 71 3.15 -8.46 7.60
C GLY A 71 1.76 -7.87 7.29
N ARG A 72 1.67 -6.57 6.94
CA ARG A 72 0.46 -5.90 6.43
C ARG A 72 0.47 -5.96 4.91
N TYR A 73 -0.55 -6.55 4.32
CA TYR A 73 -0.62 -6.68 2.86
C TYR A 73 -1.50 -5.56 2.28
N LEU A 74 -1.07 -4.94 1.19
CA LEU A 74 -1.98 -4.24 0.26
C LEU A 74 -2.86 -5.30 -0.41
N THR A 75 -3.88 -5.78 0.32
CA THR A 75 -4.93 -6.62 -0.25
C THR A 75 -5.97 -5.70 -0.88
N ALA A 76 -6.25 -5.92 -2.17
CA ALA A 76 -7.40 -5.34 -2.85
C ALA A 76 -8.71 -5.82 -2.21
#